data_AF-A0A3E0WVG7-F1
#
_entry.id   AF-A0A3E0WVG7-F1
#
_cell.length_a   1.000
_cell.length_b   1.000
_cell.length_c   1.000
_cell.angle_alpha   90.00
_cell.angle_beta   90.00
_cell.angle_gamma   90.00
#
_symmetry.space_group_name_H-M   'P 1'
#
loop_
_entity.id
_entity.type
_entity.pdbx_description
1 polymer ?
#
loop_
_entity_poly.entity_id
_entity_poly.type
_entity_poly.pdbx_seq_one_letter_code
_entity_poly.pdbx_strand_id
1 'polypeptide(L)'
;MIDKGLIESKLKEIFENQGTYINEEDYNDEILLDSLQLINIVIEMEEMFLIRITDDFLGFNNMKTFTDFYYCVVNYLEGKE
;
A
#
# COMPACT_ATOMS: atom_id res chain seq x y z
N MET A 1 -18.93 -3.24 5.55
CA MET A 1 -18.43 -3.88 4.31
C MET A 1 -17.28 -3.02 3.83
N ILE A 2 -16.11 -3.60 3.63
CA ILE A 2 -14.94 -2.83 3.18
C ILE A 2 -15.14 -2.51 1.70
N ASP A 3 -15.06 -1.23 1.33
CA ASP A 3 -15.12 -0.80 -0.06
C ASP A 3 -13.74 -0.95 -0.69
N LYS A 4 -13.56 -2.04 -1.44
CA LYS A 4 -12.31 -2.38 -2.11
C LYS A 4 -11.92 -1.36 -3.18
N GLY A 5 -12.90 -0.81 -3.90
CA GLY A 5 -12.65 0.21 -4.92
C GLY A 5 -12.18 1.53 -4.30
N LEU A 6 -12.71 1.88 -3.13
CA LEU A 6 -12.24 3.05 -2.39
C LEU A 6 -10.79 2.87 -1.91
N ILE A 7 -10.43 1.69 -1.37
CA ILE A 7 -9.06 1.40 -0.95
C ILE A 7 -8.10 1.53 -2.13
N GLU A 8 -8.43 0.91 -3.26
CA GLU A 8 -7.61 0.98 -4.46
C GLU A 8 -7.40 2.42 -4.94
N SER A 9 -8.47 3.20 -5.01
CA SER A 9 -8.40 4.62 -5.43
C SER A 9 -7.55 5.45 -4.47
N LYS A 10 -7.65 5.21 -3.17
CA LYS A 10 -6.88 5.92 -2.14
C LYS A 10 -5.41 5.51 -2.14
N LEU A 11 -5.14 4.24 -2.37
CA LEU A 11 -3.77 3.77 -2.50
C LEU A 11 -3.10 4.35 -3.75
N LYS A 12 -3.80 4.40 -4.89
CA LYS A 12 -3.33 5.11 -6.09
C LYS A 12 -2.97 6.56 -5.80
N GLU A 13 -3.83 7.29 -5.08
CA GLU A 13 -3.59 8.68 -4.67
C GLU A 13 -2.28 8.82 -3.87
N ILE A 14 -2.00 7.90 -2.94
CA ILE A 14 -0.75 7.88 -2.16
C ILE A 14 0.48 7.69 -3.07
N PHE A 15 0.43 6.75 -4.02
CA PHE A 15 1.53 6.53 -4.96
C PHE A 15 1.76 7.74 -5.88
N GLU A 16 0.67 8.34 -6.39
CA GLU A 16 0.72 9.51 -7.25
C GLU A 16 1.32 10.73 -6.52
N ASN A 17 1.02 10.91 -5.23
CA ASN A 17 1.62 11.95 -4.39
C ASN A 17 3.15 11.81 -4.27
N GLN A 18 3.66 10.57 -4.39
CA GLN A 18 5.09 10.26 -4.36
C GLN A 18 5.72 10.22 -5.76
N GLY A 19 4.97 10.60 -6.80
CA GLY A 19 5.42 10.67 -8.18
C GLY A 19 5.38 9.33 -8.94
N THR A 20 4.72 8.32 -8.38
CA THR A 20 4.59 6.99 -8.98
C THR A 20 3.17 6.79 -9.48
N TYR A 21 3.02 6.62 -10.80
CA TYR A 21 1.72 6.36 -11.42
C TYR A 21 1.56 4.86 -11.66
N ILE A 22 0.47 4.28 -11.16
CA ILE A 22 0.20 2.85 -11.27
C ILE A 22 -1.02 2.61 -12.16
N ASN A 23 -0.84 1.88 -13.25
CA ASN A 23 -1.96 1.39 -14.06
C ASN A 23 -2.38 0.00 -13.59
N GLU A 24 -3.63 -0.37 -13.88
CA GLU A 24 -4.19 -1.69 -13.53
C GLU A 24 -3.39 -2.87 -14.12
N GLU A 25 -2.79 -2.68 -15.29
CA GLU A 25 -1.92 -3.67 -15.93
C GLU A 25 -0.62 -3.92 -15.17
N ASP A 26 -0.18 -2.96 -14.35
CA ASP A 26 1.12 -2.96 -13.65
C ASP A 26 1.00 -3.41 -12.17
N TYR A 27 -0.19 -3.81 -11.71
CA TYR A 27 -0.44 -4.03 -10.27
C TYR A 27 0.47 -5.08 -9.61
N ASN A 28 0.87 -6.09 -10.39
CA ASN A 28 1.72 -7.18 -9.93
C ASN A 28 3.18 -6.99 -10.35
N ASP A 29 3.49 -5.88 -11.02
CA ASP A 29 4.85 -5.56 -11.42
C ASP A 29 5.61 -4.96 -10.25
N GLU A 30 6.91 -5.22 -10.19
CA GLU A 30 7.79 -4.69 -9.15
C GLU A 30 7.94 -3.18 -9.32
N ILE A 31 7.51 -2.44 -8.30
CA ILE A 31 7.62 -1.00 -8.23
C ILE A 31 9.00 -0.66 -7.68
N LEU A 32 9.75 0.12 -8.46
CA LEU A 32 11.06 0.62 -8.05
C LEU A 32 10.87 1.84 -7.13
N LEU A 33 10.76 1.57 -5.83
CA LEU A 33 10.73 2.59 -4.79
C LEU A 33 12.10 2.70 -4.12
N ASP A 34 12.59 3.94 -3.95
CA ASP A 34 13.68 4.15 -3.02
C ASP A 34 13.20 4.01 -1.56
N SER A 35 14.14 3.88 -0.62
CA SER A 35 13.80 3.65 0.79
C SER A 35 12.98 4.79 1.41
N LEU A 36 13.18 6.02 0.95
CA LEU A 36 12.44 7.18 1.47
C LEU A 36 11.01 7.20 0.91
N GLN A 37 10.84 6.92 -0.38
CA GLN A 37 9.52 6.77 -1.01
C GLN A 37 8.71 5.67 -0.33
N LEU A 38 9.32 4.50 -0.09
CA LEU A 38 8.66 3.40 0.61
C LEU A 38 8.19 3.82 2.01
N ILE A 39 9.05 4.49 2.79
CA ILE A 39 8.69 4.98 4.13
C ILE A 39 7.53 5.98 4.06
N ASN A 40 7.56 6.93 3.12
CA ASN A 40 6.51 7.93 2.98
C ASN A 40 5.16 7.28 2.60
N ILE A 41 5.17 6.32 1.67
CA ILE A 41 3.98 5.57 1.27
C ILE A 41 3.37 4.86 2.48
N VAL A 42 4.21 4.18 3.27
CA VAL A 42 3.74 3.48 4.48
C VAL A 42 3.13 4.46 5.49
N ILE A 43 3.77 5.59 5.75
CA ILE A 43 3.23 6.62 6.66
C ILE A 43 1.88 7.15 6.16
N GLU A 44 1.77 7.50 4.88
CA GLU A 44 0.51 7.97 4.30
C GLU A 44 -0.58 6.90 4.36
N MET A 45 -0.24 5.62 4.17
CA MET A 45 -1.18 4.52 4.34
C MET A 45 -1.68 4.40 5.79
N GLU A 46 -0.78 4.47 6.77
CA GLU A 46 -1.15 4.43 8.19
C GLU A 46 -2.11 5.58 8.55
N GLU A 47 -1.82 6.79 8.09
CA GLU A 47 -2.67 7.97 8.33
C GLU A 47 -4.02 7.86 7.60
N MET A 48 -4.03 7.43 6.34
CA MET A 48 -5.23 7.41 5.51
C MET A 48 -6.20 6.31 5.89
N PHE A 49 -5.69 5.13 6.26
CA PHE A 49 -6.52 3.97 6.60
C PHE A 49 -6.66 3.75 8.11
N LEU A 50 -6.00 4.57 8.94
CA LEU A 50 -5.94 4.43 10.40
C LEU A 50 -5.45 3.02 10.81
N ILE A 51 -4.44 2.52 10.08
CA ILE A 51 -3.80 1.23 10.30
C ILE A 51 -2.42 1.43 10.92
N ARG A 52 -1.81 0.33 11.39
CA ARG A 52 -0.43 0.33 11.85
C ARG A 52 0.36 -0.80 11.21
N ILE A 53 1.35 -0.44 10.41
CA ILE A 53 2.21 -1.37 9.69
C ILE A 53 3.46 -1.59 10.53
N THR A 54 3.50 -2.70 11.27
CA THR A 54 4.68 -3.10 12.04
C THR A 54 5.63 -3.91 11.17
N ASP A 55 6.93 -3.90 11.49
CA ASP A 55 7.95 -4.69 10.79
C ASP A 55 7.58 -6.18 10.69
N ASP A 56 6.91 -6.71 11.72
CA ASP A 56 6.44 -8.10 11.79
C ASP A 56 5.28 -8.41 10.84
N PHE A 57 4.45 -7.41 10.47
CA PHE A 57 3.22 -7.62 9.72
C PHE A 57 3.48 -7.88 8.23
N LEU A 58 4.57 -7.34 7.71
CA LEU A 58 4.84 -7.33 6.27
C LEU A 58 6.22 -7.80 5.88
N GLY A 59 7.16 -7.81 6.82
CA GLY A 59 8.57 -7.88 6.46
C GLY A 59 8.83 -6.86 5.38
N PHE A 60 8.83 -5.56 5.73
CA PHE A 60 8.96 -4.34 4.90
C PHE A 60 9.64 -4.50 3.52
N ASN A 61 10.62 -5.40 3.41
CA ASN A 61 11.25 -5.88 2.18
C ASN A 61 10.36 -6.62 1.16
N ASN A 62 9.17 -7.09 1.53
CA ASN A 62 8.28 -7.89 0.68
C ASN A 62 7.23 -7.04 -0.04
N MET A 63 7.05 -5.77 0.34
CA MET A 63 6.13 -4.85 -0.33
C MET A 63 6.78 -4.32 -1.60
N LYS A 64 6.55 -5.01 -2.71
CA LYS A 64 7.22 -4.74 -3.98
C LYS A 64 6.26 -4.33 -5.07
N THR A 65 5.01 -4.74 -4.98
CA THR A 65 3.98 -4.53 -6.01
C THR A 65 2.82 -3.78 -5.41
N PHE A 66 2.04 -3.07 -6.23
CA PHE A 66 0.84 -2.36 -5.76
C PHE A 66 -0.13 -3.33 -5.07
N THR A 67 -0.24 -4.54 -5.60
CA THR A 67 -1.03 -5.63 -5.02
C THR A 67 -0.62 -5.96 -3.58
N ASP A 68 0.67 -5.93 -3.24
CA ASP A 68 1.15 -6.19 -1.87
C ASP A 68 0.66 -5.13 -0.89
N PHE A 69 0.77 -3.85 -1.27
CA PHE A 69 0.28 -2.73 -0.47
C PHE A 69 -1.25 -2.78 -0.31
N TYR A 70 -1.97 -3.11 -1.38
CA TYR A 70 -3.41 -3.27 -1.34
C TYR A 70 -3.84 -4.38 -0.38
N TYR A 71 -3.23 -5.56 -0.47
CA TYR A 71 -3.57 -6.67 0.41
C TYR A 71 -3.16 -6.44 1.86
N CYS A 72 -2.09 -5.67 2.12
CA CYS A 72 -1.79 -5.21 3.47
C CYS A 72 -2.99 -4.49 4.09
N VAL A 73 -3.49 -3.45 3.41
CA VAL A 73 -4.60 -2.63 3.92
C VAL A 73 -5.86 -3.48 4.08
N VAL A 74 -6.18 -4.31 3.08
CA VAL A 74 -7.35 -5.18 3.12
C VAL A 74 -7.27 -6.17 4.28
N ASN A 75 -6.14 -6.87 4.46
CA ASN A 75 -5.99 -7.86 5.51
C ASN A 75 -6.10 -7.22 6.90
N TYR A 76 -5.48 -6.06 7.09
CA TYR A 76 -5.58 -5.31 8.33
C TYR A 76 -7.03 -4.92 8.64
N LEU A 77 -7.75 -4.33 7.67
CA LEU A 77 -9.13 -3.90 7.85
C LEU A 77 -10.12 -5.07 8.01
N GLU A 78 -9.80 -6.25 7.47
CA GLU A 78 -10.56 -7.48 7.67
C GLU A 78 -10.25 -8.17 9.02
N GLY A 79 -9.27 -7.66 9.79
CA GLY A 79 -8.84 -8.26 11.06
C GLY A 79 -8.12 -9.60 10.90
N LYS A 80 -7.52 -9.83 9.73
CA LYS A 80 -6.68 -10.99 9.44
C LYS A 80 -5.25 -10.57 9.77
N GLU A 81 -4.88 -10.77 11.04
CA GLU A 81 -3.50 -10.67 11.51
C GLU A 81 -2.64 -11.85 11.00
#